data_AF-A0A955BG55-F1
#
_entry.id   AF-A0A955BG55-F1
#
_cell.length_a   1.000
_cell.length_b   1.000
_cell.length_c   1.000
_cell.angle_alpha   90.00
_cell.angle_beta   90.00
_cell.angle_gamma   90.00
#
_symmetry.space_group_name_H-M   'P 1'
#
loop_
_entity.id
_entity.type
_entity.pdbx_description
1 polymer ?
#
loop_
_entity_poly.entity_id
_entity_poly.type
_entity_poly.pdbx_seq_one_letter_code
_entity_poly.pdbx_strand_id
1 'polypeptide(L)' 'LRPLLTDDGKIHILDLVLPEEPSIARWLARHDRGDFPRPAERWDEIFSGIFTKQHFERYSLKMAGIDLWKMVYFRGTR' A
#
# COMPACT_ATOMS: atom_id res chain seq x y z
N LEU A 1 8.47 -1.24 14.60
CA LEU A 1 7.36 -2.18 14.39
C LEU A 1 7.81 -3.64 14.45
N ARG A 2 8.79 -4.07 13.64
CA ARG A 2 9.29 -5.46 13.63
C ARG A 2 9.59 -6.08 15.02
N PRO A 3 10.23 -5.39 15.98
CA PRO A 3 10.51 -5.97 17.30
C PRO A 3 9.26 -6.18 18.19
N LEU A 4 8.10 -5.67 17.77
CA LEU A 4 6.84 -5.79 18.50
C LEU A 4 6.03 -7.03 18.06
N LEU A 5 6.49 -7.76 17.03
CA LEU A 5 5.86 -9.01 16.60
C LEU A 5 6.33 -10.16 17.48
N THR A 6 5.41 -11.04 17.87
CA THR A 6 5.74 -12.40 18.36
C THR A 6 6.43 -13.19 17.24
N ASP A 7 7.03 -14.33 17.58
CA ASP A 7 7.74 -15.15 16.59
C ASP A 7 6.84 -15.64 15.44
N ASP A 8 5.54 -15.85 15.71
CA ASP A 8 4.49 -16.19 14.75
C ASP A 8 3.64 -14.98 14.30
N GLY A 9 3.98 -13.79 14.81
CA GLY A 9 3.25 -12.56 14.61
C GLY A 9 3.30 -12.08 13.16
N LYS A 10 2.17 -11.51 12.69
CA LYS A 10 2.02 -10.99 11.33
C LYS A 10 1.68 -9.52 11.37
N ILE A 11 2.26 -8.76 10.44
CA ILE A 11 1.81 -7.41 10.13
C ILE A 11 1.02 -7.42 8.83
N HIS A 12 -0.08 -6.68 8.83
CA HIS A 12 -0.93 -6.46 7.67
C HIS A 12 -0.97 -4.95 7.43
N ILE A 13 -0.57 -4.52 6.24
CA ILE A 13 -0.50 -3.10 5.87
C ILE A 13 -1.40 -2.90 4.65
N LEU A 14 -2.37 -2.00 4.80
CA LEU A 14 -3.24 -1.57 3.71
C LEU A 14 -3.00 -0.08 3.54
N ASP A 15 -2.53 0.35 2.38
CA ASP A 15 -2.28 1.76 2.14
C ASP A 15 -2.54 2.15 0.68
N LEU A 16 -2.70 3.45 0.49
CA LEU A 16 -3.01 4.08 -0.78
C LEU A 16 -1.75 4.22 -1.63
N VAL A 17 -1.92 3.99 -2.92
CA VAL A 17 -0.90 4.09 -3.96
C VAL A 17 -1.11 5.36 -4.76
N LEU A 18 -0.03 6.09 -5.01
CA LEU A 18 0.00 7.11 -6.04
C LEU A 18 0.09 6.42 -7.41
N PRO A 19 -0.96 6.45 -8.24
CA PRO A 19 -0.88 5.92 -9.60
C PRO A 19 0.15 6.71 -10.41
N GLU A 20 0.89 6.00 -11.28
CA GLU A 20 1.88 6.63 -12.17
C GLU A 20 1.18 7.55 -13.18
N GLU A 21 0.10 7.04 -13.78
CA GLU A 21 -0.67 7.76 -14.79
C GLU A 21 -1.66 8.79 -14.20
N PRO A 22 -1.86 9.95 -14.85
CA PRO A 22 -2.93 10.89 -14.50
C PRO A 22 -4.30 10.21 -14.47
N SER A 23 -4.99 10.31 -13.34
CA SER A 23 -6.31 9.69 -13.12
C SER A 23 -7.05 10.34 -11.96
N ILE A 24 -8.36 10.08 -11.86
CA ILE A 24 -9.18 10.48 -10.69
C ILE A 24 -8.56 9.91 -9.41
N ALA A 25 -8.14 8.65 -9.44
CA ALA A 25 -7.47 8.01 -8.32
C ALA A 25 -6.17 8.72 -7.90
N ARG A 26 -5.39 9.23 -8.86
CA ARG A 26 -4.16 10.00 -8.56
C ARG A 26 -4.46 11.36 -7.95
N TRP A 27 -5.50 12.04 -8.44
CA TRP A 27 -5.95 13.29 -7.87
C TRP A 27 -6.46 13.10 -6.43
N LEU A 28 -7.31 12.09 -6.21
CA LEU A 28 -7.81 11.72 -4.88
C LEU A 28 -6.67 11.32 -3.94
N ALA A 29 -5.68 10.57 -4.42
CA ALA A 29 -4.50 10.19 -3.64
C ALA A 29 -3.71 11.38 -3.10
N ARG A 30 -3.51 12.41 -3.93
CA ARG A 30 -2.84 13.65 -3.52
C ARG A 30 -3.70 14.49 -2.58
N HIS A 31 -5.02 14.50 -2.77
CA HIS A 31 -5.91 15.22 -1.86
C HIS A 31 -6.03 14.54 -0.49
N ASP A 32 -5.89 13.21 -0.44
CA ASP A 32 -5.90 12.45 0.82
C ASP A 32 -4.56 12.55 1.57
N ARG A 33 -3.43 12.38 0.88
CA ARG A 33 -2.08 12.25 1.50
C ARG A 33 -1.13 13.42 1.25
N GLY A 34 -1.57 14.46 0.56
CA GLY A 34 -0.72 15.59 0.16
C GLY A 34 0.44 15.13 -0.72
N ASP A 35 1.66 15.46 -0.30
CA ASP A 35 2.90 15.15 -1.02
C ASP A 35 3.51 13.78 -0.66
N PHE A 36 2.83 13.00 0.19
CA PHE A 36 3.33 11.73 0.70
C PHE A 36 2.71 10.43 0.13
N PRO A 37 1.80 10.41 -0.88
CA PRO A 37 1.41 9.15 -1.50
C PRO A 37 2.57 8.59 -2.35
N ARG A 38 2.75 7.27 -2.35
CA ARG A 38 3.88 6.59 -3.00
C ARG A 38 3.41 5.61 -4.07
N PRO A 39 4.20 5.37 -5.13
CA PRO A 39 3.98 4.24 -6.04
C PRO A 39 3.99 2.91 -5.28
N ALA A 40 3.34 1.89 -5.84
CA ALA A 40 3.21 0.59 -5.17
C ALA A 40 4.56 -0.10 -4.98
N GLU A 41 5.46 0.04 -5.94
CA GLU A 41 6.82 -0.49 -5.95
C GLU A 41 7.59 0.06 -4.75
N ARG A 42 7.43 1.36 -4.47
CA ARG A 42 8.07 2.00 -3.32
C ARG A 42 7.55 1.47 -1.99
N TRP A 43 6.27 1.08 -1.92
CA TRP A 43 5.73 0.42 -0.74
C TRP A 43 6.32 -0.99 -0.55
N ASP A 44 6.39 -1.78 -1.63
CA ASP A 44 6.99 -3.12 -1.58
C ASP A 44 8.45 -3.09 -1.10
N GLU A 45 9.24 -2.14 -1.60
CA GLU A 45 10.63 -1.91 -1.17
C GLU A 45 10.73 -1.60 0.33
N ILE A 46 9.95 -0.64 0.83
CA ILE A 46 9.99 -0.21 2.23
C ILE A 46 9.58 -1.36 3.14
N PHE A 47 8.49 -2.05 2.83
CA PHE A 47 7.96 -3.11 3.68
C PHE A 47 8.87 -4.34 3.65
N SER A 48 9.37 -4.73 2.48
CA SER A 48 10.29 -5.87 2.34
C SER A 48 11.68 -5.60 2.96
N GLY A 49 12.08 -4.33 3.10
CA GLY A 49 13.29 -3.96 3.85
C GLY A 49 13.16 -4.14 5.37
N ILE A 50 11.93 -4.24 5.89
CA ILE A 50 11.65 -4.31 7.34
C ILE A 50 11.13 -5.69 7.74
N PHE A 51 10.30 -6.32 6.90
CA PHE A 51 9.59 -7.57 7.20
C PHE A 51 9.91 -8.62 6.15
N THR A 52 9.84 -9.89 6.56
CA THR A 52 9.85 -10.99 5.60
C THR A 52 8.52 -11.00 4.85
N LYS A 53 8.53 -10.62 3.57
CA LYS A 53 7.33 -10.53 2.73
C LYS A 53 6.69 -11.91 2.57
N GLN A 54 5.40 -12.02 2.90
CA GLN A 54 4.59 -13.20 2.65
C GLN A 54 3.54 -12.99 1.55
N HIS A 55 3.02 -11.77 1.42
CA HIS A 55 2.03 -11.41 0.41
C HIS A 55 2.18 -9.93 0.05
N PHE A 56 2.05 -9.61 -1.23
CA PHE A 56 1.94 -8.24 -1.70
C PHE A 56 0.98 -8.19 -2.88
N GLU A 57 -0.09 -7.43 -2.74
CA GLU A 57 -1.17 -7.36 -3.71
C GLU A 57 -1.58 -5.92 -3.96
N ARG A 58 -1.76 -5.59 -5.25
CA ARG A 58 -2.36 -4.32 -5.67
C ARG A 58 -3.84 -4.55 -5.94
N TYR A 59 -4.70 -3.69 -5.41
CA TYR A 59 -6.14 -3.76 -5.66
C TYR A 59 -6.73 -2.36 -5.82
N SER A 60 -7.96 -2.27 -6.33
CA SER A 60 -8.63 -0.98 -6.57
C SER A 60 -9.93 -0.91 -5.78
N LEU A 61 -10.15 0.22 -5.11
CA LEU A 61 -11.46 0.58 -4.57
C LEU A 61 -12.22 1.34 -5.64
N LYS A 62 -13.39 0.80 -6.00
CA LYS A 62 -14.21 1.31 -7.11
C LYS A 62 -15.57 1.78 -6.64
N MET A 63 -16.12 2.77 -7.32
CA MET A 63 -17.52 3.18 -7.20
C MET A 63 -18.11 3.32 -8.61
N ALA A 64 -19.22 2.63 -8.87
CA ALA A 64 -19.87 2.62 -10.19
C ALA A 64 -18.90 2.34 -11.36
N GLY A 65 -17.94 1.41 -11.17
CA GLY A 65 -16.93 1.04 -12.16
C GLY A 65 -15.72 1.97 -12.27
N ILE A 66 -15.75 3.14 -11.61
CA ILE A 66 -14.66 4.11 -11.59
C ILE A 66 -13.69 3.77 -10.46
N ASP A 67 -12.39 3.74 -10.76
CA ASP A 67 -11.34 3.58 -9.74
C ASP A 67 -11.19 4.88 -8.94
N LEU A 68 -11.56 4.83 -7.65
CA LEU A 68 -11.40 5.95 -6.72
C LEU A 68 -10.04 5.91 -6.02
N TRP A 69 -9.60 4.72 -5.61
CA TRP A 69 -8.28 4.55 -4.99
C TRP A 69 -7.58 3.30 -5.52
N LYS A 70 -6.29 3.45 -5.79
CA LYS A 70 -5.38 2.33 -5.96
C LYS A 70 -4.75 2.03 -4.62
N MET A 71 -4.73 0.77 -4.24
CA MET A 71 -4.33 0.32 -2.91
C MET A 71 -3.26 -0.77 -3.03
N VAL A 72 -2.47 -0.91 -1.98
CA VAL A 72 -1.63 -2.07 -1.72
C VAL A 72 -2.07 -2.76 -0.45
N TYR A 73 -2.03 -4.08 -0.47
CA TYR A 73 -2.08 -4.92 0.71
C TYR A 73 -0.76 -5.68 0.82
N PHE A 74 -0.06 -5.51 1.93
CA PHE A 74 1.13 -6.25 2.28
C PHE A 74 0.87 -7.08 3.54
N ARG A 75 1.33 -8.33 3.52
CA ARG A 75 1.47 -9.16 4.72
C ARG A 75 2.90 -9.59 4.89
N GLY A 76 3.44 -9.43 6.09
CA GLY A 76 4.78 -9.87 6.43
C GLY A 76 4.88 -10.40 7.85
N THR A 77 6.02 -11.05 8.12
CA THR A 77 6.41 -11.53 9.45
C THR A 77 7.68 -10.85 9.90
N ARG A 78 8.13 -11.19 11.10
CA ARG A 78 9.47 -10.83 11.57
C ARG A 78 10.57 -11.34 10.63
#